data_AF-A0A956YR42-F1
#
_entry.id   AF-A0A956YR42-F1
#
_cell.length_a   1.000
_cell.length_b   1.000
_cell.length_c   1.000
_cell.angle_alpha   90.00
_cell.angle_beta   90.00
_cell.angle_gamma   90.00
#
_symmetry.space_group_name_H-M   'P 1'
#
loop_
_entity.id
_entity.type
_entity.pdbx_description
1 polymer ?
#
loop_
_entity_poly.entity_id
_entity_poly.type
_entity_poly.pdbx_seq_one_letter_code
_entity_poly.pdbx_strand_id
1 'polypeptide(L)'
;MMRNRMVPGILAFIALAIVVALLGGHAPILAQDIPLATNTPRVLATNTPRPPVPVPVTPDAPLENYALRLWSEPGLVEQLAQQARTLRQGDLDGQLAIRLMQFELERRFPGAPHAAQDRAQLLNAMLSAPPGSIDMRTVARRHLEDVFATIAPSLAVEGVYEGEGWRFEVSPANIDNRLPGDAIVHSIFPANAGGFSDIRYEDYVFVSTTAAGTYRVFDADFPVVPAGDISAPFMGDITGDGTDDLILLLDTGDLNQRLYVFGWRGDLVTDLVLPGLAALVSDVENLQPSSRQFVTPVLRMESARWQCLSEQLVQWQFASNFFRPVSDGGGFADQRTLACALYRAEPFFDQAPAEAISAVENLLSALSDDPAAPRARLALAVLYALDGQPDVAVGLAADSDDPDLARQAAALRDALAGDTAPAQLCAAVVRAAESPEMALCDVDQVLTRLFDENPLRRDTPIAEQLAAMGIRVSDQVTISQVGRFDRQAVRFDLAGTRWWAFAPLDSDTYRAEQIEPPPGYAQESRSVRVLSVPPTAVDALFRGDLSGALLAIDNTLRDQPGAITAPDFSFVRALLYDITGQRGLARSEYYSLWSDFPATLWGKLAAAHLERR
;
A
#
# COMPACT_ATOMS: atom_id res chain seq x y z
N MET A 1 -59.20 -41.83 0.53
CA MET A 1 -60.22 -41.79 1.61
C MET A 1 -59.54 -41.15 2.81
N MET A 2 -59.78 -39.88 3.16
CA MET A 2 -60.94 -39.33 3.88
C MET A 2 -61.27 -40.05 5.21
N ARG A 3 -61.62 -39.38 6.34
CA ARG A 3 -61.46 -37.99 6.84
C ARG A 3 -62.09 -37.92 8.26
N ASN A 4 -61.59 -37.08 9.19
CA ASN A 4 -62.31 -36.53 10.39
C ASN A 4 -62.80 -37.55 11.46
N ARG A 5 -63.21 -37.24 12.70
CA ARG A 5 -63.11 -36.17 13.76
C ARG A 5 -64.14 -36.58 14.86
N MET A 6 -63.93 -36.27 16.15
CA MET A 6 -64.85 -35.46 17.02
C MET A 6 -64.57 -35.52 18.56
N VAL A 7 -65.02 -34.49 19.29
CA VAL A 7 -64.70 -34.11 20.70
C VAL A 7 -65.88 -33.38 21.41
N PRO A 8 -66.30 -33.78 22.63
CA PRO A 8 -66.33 -32.93 23.85
C PRO A 8 -65.83 -33.73 25.10
N GLY A 9 -65.86 -33.33 26.39
CA GLY A 9 -66.35 -32.17 27.20
C GLY A 9 -66.41 -32.59 28.71
N ILE A 10 -66.91 -31.85 29.72
CA ILE A 10 -67.26 -30.41 29.88
C ILE A 10 -67.61 -30.11 31.39
N LEU A 11 -67.15 -28.96 31.97
CA LEU A 11 -67.59 -28.29 33.25
C LEU A 11 -67.50 -29.07 34.62
N ALA A 12 -67.60 -28.48 35.85
CA ALA A 12 -67.18 -27.19 36.46
C ALA A 12 -67.48 -27.07 38.01
N PHE A 13 -66.86 -26.06 38.68
CA PHE A 13 -67.41 -25.13 39.73
C PHE A 13 -67.52 -25.41 41.28
N ILE A 14 -67.21 -24.33 42.08
CA ILE A 14 -67.74 -23.88 43.43
C ILE A 14 -67.22 -24.56 44.75
N ALA A 15 -67.07 -23.94 45.95
CA ALA A 15 -66.64 -22.59 46.45
C ALA A 15 -66.58 -22.50 48.03
N LEU A 16 -65.93 -21.44 48.59
CA LEU A 16 -66.36 -20.56 49.73
C LEU A 16 -65.94 -20.76 51.24
N ALA A 17 -65.46 -19.64 51.87
CA ALA A 17 -65.45 -19.16 53.30
C ALA A 17 -64.78 -19.97 54.46
N ILE A 18 -63.89 -19.46 55.35
CA ILE A 18 -63.75 -18.26 56.26
C ILE A 18 -64.15 -18.54 57.74
N VAL A 19 -63.32 -18.08 58.72
CA VAL A 19 -63.48 -17.79 60.19
C VAL A 19 -62.26 -18.34 60.98
N VAL A 20 -61.28 -17.53 61.44
CA VAL A 20 -61.20 -16.70 62.70
C VAL A 20 -61.08 -17.57 63.98
N ALA A 21 -60.18 -17.37 64.97
CA ALA A 21 -58.97 -16.54 65.15
C ALA A 21 -58.26 -16.90 66.51
N LEU A 22 -57.27 -16.06 66.92
CA LEU A 22 -56.84 -15.70 68.30
C LEU A 22 -55.56 -16.30 68.94
N LEU A 23 -54.85 -15.37 69.63
CA LEU A 23 -53.74 -15.44 70.60
C LEU A 23 -52.30 -15.18 70.04
N GLY A 24 -51.58 -14.10 70.41
CA GLY A 24 -51.98 -12.85 71.11
C GLY A 24 -50.80 -12.08 71.76
N GLY A 25 -50.67 -10.77 71.48
CA GLY A 25 -49.85 -9.77 72.21
C GLY A 25 -48.31 -9.87 72.05
N HIS A 26 -47.52 -8.78 72.00
CA HIS A 26 -47.73 -7.40 72.46
C HIS A 26 -46.99 -6.37 71.57
N ALA A 27 -47.49 -5.12 71.52
CA ALA A 27 -46.81 -3.90 71.05
C ALA A 27 -46.92 -2.83 72.17
N PRO A 28 -46.10 -1.75 72.19
CA PRO A 28 -46.38 -0.50 71.42
C PRO A 28 -45.14 0.14 70.73
N ILE A 29 -45.23 0.75 69.52
CA ILE A 29 -45.47 2.21 69.19
C ILE A 29 -44.35 3.14 69.73
N LEU A 30 -43.69 4.07 69.00
CA LEU A 30 -43.81 4.72 67.66
C LEU A 30 -42.69 4.25 66.67
N ALA A 31 -42.40 4.82 65.47
CA ALA A 31 -42.89 5.99 64.69
C ALA A 31 -43.05 5.65 63.18
N GLN A 32 -43.78 6.47 62.41
CA GLN A 32 -44.06 6.26 60.99
C GLN A 32 -43.00 6.90 60.08
N ASP A 33 -42.65 6.22 58.98
CA ASP A 33 -42.22 6.86 57.74
C ASP A 33 -42.83 6.14 56.52
N ILE A 34 -43.05 6.89 55.44
CA ILE A 34 -43.91 6.49 54.31
C ILE A 34 -43.06 5.85 53.19
N PRO A 35 -43.40 4.67 52.66
CA PRO A 35 -42.73 4.14 51.47
C PRO A 35 -43.15 4.94 50.23
N LEU A 36 -42.24 5.71 49.64
CA LEU A 36 -42.45 6.32 48.32
C LEU A 36 -42.55 5.24 47.23
N ALA A 37 -43.50 5.42 46.32
CA ALA A 37 -43.66 4.57 45.15
C ALA A 37 -42.56 4.83 44.11
N THR A 38 -41.73 3.83 43.83
CA THR A 38 -40.83 3.82 42.67
C THR A 38 -41.54 3.24 41.44
N ASN A 39 -42.09 4.13 40.61
CA ASN A 39 -42.63 3.78 39.29
C ASN A 39 -41.50 3.25 38.38
N THR A 40 -41.28 1.94 38.39
CA THR A 40 -40.39 1.26 37.45
C THR A 40 -41.21 0.81 36.24
N PRO A 41 -41.00 1.33 35.02
CA PRO A 41 -41.70 0.84 33.84
C PRO A 41 -41.28 -0.61 33.57
N ARG A 42 -42.23 -1.55 33.61
CA ARG A 42 -42.00 -2.91 33.12
C ARG A 42 -41.89 -2.86 31.59
N VAL A 43 -40.67 -2.76 31.08
CA VAL A 43 -40.40 -3.02 29.66
C VAL A 43 -40.60 -4.51 29.41
N LEU A 44 -41.63 -4.85 28.65
CA LEU A 44 -41.80 -6.19 28.09
C LEU A 44 -40.71 -6.42 27.05
N ALA A 45 -39.89 -7.46 27.23
CA ALA A 45 -38.93 -7.90 26.24
C ALA A 45 -39.66 -8.53 25.04
N THR A 46 -39.97 -7.72 24.04
CA THR A 46 -40.46 -8.19 22.74
C THR A 46 -39.26 -8.58 21.87
N ASN A 47 -39.07 -9.88 21.61
CA ASN A 47 -38.04 -10.43 20.71
C ASN A 47 -38.29 -10.10 19.21
N THR A 48 -38.84 -8.93 18.91
CA THR A 48 -38.95 -8.43 17.54
C THR A 48 -37.65 -7.70 17.22
N PRO A 49 -36.90 -8.08 16.16
CA PRO A 49 -35.77 -7.30 15.69
C PRO A 49 -36.27 -5.88 15.39
N ARG A 50 -35.79 -4.89 16.15
CA ARG A 50 -36.01 -3.50 15.77
C ARG A 50 -35.10 -3.23 14.57
N PRO A 51 -35.60 -2.64 13.47
CA PRO A 51 -34.71 -2.17 12.42
C PRO A 51 -33.72 -1.18 13.04
N PRO A 52 -32.45 -1.14 12.57
CA PRO A 52 -31.45 -0.24 13.09
C PRO A 52 -31.98 1.19 13.02
N VAL A 53 -32.03 1.86 14.18
CA VAL A 53 -32.42 3.27 14.24
C VAL A 53 -31.39 4.06 13.42
N PRO A 54 -31.81 4.88 12.43
CA PRO A 54 -30.87 5.68 11.67
C PRO A 54 -30.02 6.52 12.61
N VAL A 55 -28.71 6.32 12.55
CA VAL A 55 -27.76 7.11 13.34
C VAL A 55 -27.91 8.58 12.90
N PRO A 56 -28.26 9.51 13.81
CA PRO A 56 -28.46 10.89 13.42
C PRO A 56 -27.14 11.51 12.94
N VAL A 57 -27.22 12.47 12.02
CA VAL A 57 -26.02 13.05 11.41
C VAL A 57 -25.14 13.73 12.47
N THR A 58 -25.75 14.41 13.44
CA THR A 58 -25.10 15.02 14.60
C THR A 58 -25.68 14.47 15.91
N PRO A 59 -24.98 14.60 17.05
CA PRO A 59 -25.55 14.30 18.36
C PRO A 59 -26.83 15.11 18.61
N ASP A 60 -27.90 14.45 19.04
CA ASP A 60 -29.21 15.04 19.32
C ASP A 60 -29.50 15.20 20.83
N ALA A 61 -28.48 14.94 21.65
CA ALA A 61 -28.46 15.04 23.11
C ALA A 61 -27.03 15.33 23.59
N PRO A 62 -26.83 15.77 24.85
CA PRO A 62 -25.49 15.90 25.43
C PRO A 62 -24.89 14.53 25.79
N LEU A 63 -23.58 14.50 26.02
CA LEU A 63 -22.76 13.29 26.25
C LEU A 63 -23.30 12.36 27.36
N GLU A 64 -23.95 12.89 28.39
CA GLU A 64 -24.51 12.11 29.50
C GLU A 64 -25.58 11.11 29.05
N ASN A 65 -26.29 11.44 27.97
CA ASN A 65 -27.37 10.65 27.39
C ASN A 65 -26.88 9.60 26.38
N TYR A 66 -25.56 9.48 26.16
CA TYR A 66 -24.97 8.41 25.36
C TYR A 66 -24.13 7.44 26.22
N ALA A 67 -24.13 6.19 25.79
CA ALA A 67 -23.23 5.13 26.22
C ALA A 67 -22.33 4.71 25.04
N LEU A 68 -21.22 4.03 25.34
CA LEU A 68 -20.57 3.19 24.34
C LEU A 68 -21.48 2.00 24.05
N ARG A 69 -21.70 1.73 22.76
CA ARG A 69 -22.43 0.56 22.28
C ARG A 69 -21.80 -0.72 22.83
N LEU A 70 -22.64 -1.68 23.19
CA LEU A 70 -22.21 -3.06 23.45
C LEU A 70 -22.38 -3.84 22.15
N TRP A 71 -21.29 -3.95 21.38
CA TRP A 71 -21.29 -4.73 20.14
C TRP A 71 -21.67 -6.20 20.40
N SER A 72 -22.51 -6.73 19.52
CA SER A 72 -22.63 -8.17 19.27
C SER A 72 -21.83 -8.51 18.01
N GLU A 73 -21.42 -9.77 17.85
CA GLU A 73 -20.69 -10.21 16.65
C GLU A 73 -21.46 -9.88 15.36
N PRO A 74 -22.75 -10.24 15.18
CA PRO A 74 -23.48 -9.91 13.95
C PRO A 74 -23.62 -8.40 13.71
N GLY A 75 -23.75 -7.59 14.78
CA GLY A 75 -23.88 -6.14 14.65
C GLY A 75 -22.58 -5.45 14.21
N LEU A 76 -21.43 -5.95 14.65
CA LEU A 76 -20.13 -5.45 14.20
C LEU A 76 -19.79 -5.94 12.78
N VAL A 77 -20.16 -7.18 12.45
CA VAL A 77 -20.05 -7.74 11.09
C VAL A 77 -20.95 -6.99 10.11
N GLU A 78 -22.18 -6.64 10.48
CA GLU A 78 -23.08 -5.82 9.64
C GLU A 78 -22.48 -4.43 9.37
N GLN A 79 -21.95 -3.77 10.41
CA GLN A 79 -21.30 -2.46 10.27
C GLN A 79 -20.06 -2.52 9.36
N LEU A 80 -19.24 -3.57 9.49
CA LEU A 80 -18.05 -3.80 8.66
C LEU A 80 -18.45 -4.08 7.19
N ALA A 81 -19.45 -4.93 6.97
CA ALA A 81 -20.00 -5.21 5.65
C ALA A 81 -20.64 -3.96 5.02
N GLN A 82 -21.18 -3.03 5.83
CA GLN A 82 -21.64 -1.73 5.33
C GLN A 82 -20.46 -0.87 4.86
N GLN A 83 -19.35 -0.80 5.61
CA GLN A 83 -18.18 -0.02 5.17
C GLN A 83 -17.60 -0.56 3.86
N ALA A 84 -17.43 -1.88 3.76
CA ALA A 84 -16.95 -2.55 2.55
C ALA A 84 -17.79 -2.21 1.31
N ARG A 85 -19.13 -2.25 1.42
CA ARG A 85 -20.05 -1.86 0.32
C ARG A 85 -20.00 -0.39 -0.07
N THR A 86 -19.56 0.49 0.83
CA THR A 86 -19.46 1.94 0.55
C THR A 86 -18.09 2.38 0.03
N LEU A 87 -17.10 1.49 0.09
CA LEU A 87 -15.71 1.77 -0.26
C LEU A 87 -15.54 2.11 -1.75
N ARG A 88 -14.62 3.03 -2.06
CA ARG A 88 -14.34 3.48 -3.43
C ARG A 88 -12.86 3.32 -3.77
N GLN A 89 -12.57 3.22 -5.07
CA GLN A 89 -11.19 3.12 -5.54
C GLN A 89 -10.41 4.37 -5.11
N GLY A 90 -9.25 4.18 -4.46
CA GLY A 90 -8.44 5.26 -3.90
C GLY A 90 -8.91 5.84 -2.55
N ASP A 91 -9.96 5.30 -1.93
CA ASP A 91 -10.45 5.75 -0.62
C ASP A 91 -9.62 5.19 0.54
N LEU A 92 -8.44 5.77 0.78
CA LEU A 92 -7.48 5.34 1.80
C LEU A 92 -8.07 5.40 3.23
N ASP A 93 -8.91 6.40 3.52
CA ASP A 93 -9.63 6.53 4.79
C ASP A 93 -10.59 5.35 4.99
N GLY A 94 -11.35 5.00 3.94
CA GLY A 94 -12.22 3.82 3.92
C GLY A 94 -11.47 2.51 4.16
N GLN A 95 -10.31 2.33 3.54
CA GLN A 95 -9.45 1.15 3.72
C GLN A 95 -8.93 1.04 5.15
N LEU A 96 -8.41 2.14 5.71
CA LEU A 96 -7.93 2.16 7.09
C LEU A 96 -9.07 1.89 8.09
N ALA A 97 -10.24 2.48 7.88
CA ALA A 97 -11.42 2.25 8.72
C ALA A 97 -11.84 0.78 8.73
N ILE A 98 -11.88 0.13 7.56
CA ILE A 98 -12.19 -1.30 7.43
C ILE A 98 -11.15 -2.15 8.16
N ARG A 99 -9.85 -1.86 7.98
CA ARG A 99 -8.76 -2.58 8.66
C ARG A 99 -8.83 -2.43 10.18
N LEU A 100 -9.17 -1.25 10.69
CA LEU A 100 -9.40 -0.98 12.12
C LEU A 100 -10.62 -1.75 12.65
N MET A 101 -11.70 -1.83 11.87
CA MET A 101 -12.89 -2.60 12.22
C MET A 101 -12.67 -4.12 12.18
N GLN A 102 -11.86 -4.64 11.25
CA GLN A 102 -11.43 -6.04 11.24
C GLN A 102 -10.60 -6.38 12.48
N PHE A 103 -9.68 -5.50 12.85
CA PHE A 103 -8.91 -5.62 14.08
C PHE A 103 -9.80 -5.57 15.33
N GLU A 104 -10.79 -4.68 15.38
CA GLU A 104 -11.78 -4.63 16.46
C GLU A 104 -12.62 -5.90 16.53
N LEU A 105 -13.07 -6.43 15.39
CA LEU A 105 -13.84 -7.66 15.28
C LEU A 105 -13.06 -8.84 15.87
N GLU A 106 -11.82 -9.06 15.43
CA GLU A 106 -10.95 -10.12 15.96
C GLU A 106 -10.64 -9.90 17.45
N ARG A 107 -10.45 -8.65 17.88
CA ARG A 107 -10.13 -8.34 19.28
C ARG A 107 -11.30 -8.60 20.23
N ARG A 108 -12.55 -8.40 19.80
CA ARG A 108 -13.77 -8.62 20.60
C ARG A 108 -14.32 -10.04 20.45
N PHE A 109 -14.20 -10.62 19.25
CA PHE A 109 -14.76 -11.91 18.86
C PHE A 109 -13.71 -12.70 18.05
N PRO A 110 -12.70 -13.31 18.71
CA PRO A 110 -11.61 -13.99 18.01
C PRO A 110 -12.13 -15.07 17.06
N GLY A 111 -11.77 -14.99 15.78
CA GLY A 111 -12.27 -15.89 14.73
C GLY A 111 -13.67 -15.57 14.18
N ALA A 112 -14.24 -14.41 14.46
CA ALA A 112 -15.47 -13.99 13.80
C ALA A 112 -15.25 -13.69 12.29
N PRO A 113 -16.27 -13.88 11.44
CA PRO A 113 -17.62 -14.36 11.75
C PRO A 113 -17.68 -15.88 11.89
N HIS A 114 -18.24 -16.36 13.00
CA HIS A 114 -18.45 -17.79 13.27
C HIS A 114 -19.60 -18.36 12.45
N ALA A 115 -20.71 -17.62 12.33
CA ALA A 115 -21.87 -18.05 11.57
C ALA A 115 -21.59 -18.00 10.05
N ALA A 116 -21.83 -19.12 9.36
CA ALA A 116 -21.58 -19.22 7.90
C ALA A 116 -22.35 -18.18 7.08
N GLN A 117 -23.59 -17.86 7.48
CA GLN A 117 -24.39 -16.83 6.82
C GLN A 117 -23.76 -15.42 6.94
N ASP A 118 -23.30 -15.06 8.13
CA ASP A 118 -22.69 -13.74 8.39
C ASP A 118 -21.32 -13.64 7.68
N ARG A 119 -20.56 -14.75 7.66
CA ARG A 119 -19.31 -14.90 6.91
C ARG A 119 -19.51 -14.73 5.39
N ALA A 120 -20.48 -15.44 4.80
CA ALA A 120 -20.79 -15.30 3.38
C ALA A 120 -21.31 -13.88 3.03
N GLN A 121 -22.12 -13.27 3.90
CA GLN A 121 -22.61 -11.90 3.70
C GLN A 121 -21.48 -10.86 3.76
N LEU A 122 -20.52 -11.05 4.68
CA LEU A 122 -19.34 -10.19 4.81
C LEU A 122 -18.40 -10.37 3.62
N LEU A 123 -18.09 -11.61 3.24
CA LEU A 123 -17.20 -11.91 2.12
C LEU A 123 -17.76 -11.35 0.80
N ASN A 124 -19.05 -11.51 0.53
CA ASN A 124 -19.69 -10.91 -0.65
C ASN A 124 -19.63 -9.37 -0.63
N ALA A 125 -19.71 -8.74 0.55
CA ALA A 125 -19.52 -7.30 0.70
C ALA A 125 -18.08 -6.86 0.39
N MET A 126 -17.07 -7.68 0.75
CA MET A 126 -15.67 -7.41 0.49
C MET A 126 -15.29 -7.68 -0.98
N LEU A 127 -15.77 -8.78 -1.59
CA LEU A 127 -15.59 -9.10 -3.01
C LEU A 127 -16.26 -8.08 -3.95
N SER A 128 -17.26 -7.35 -3.45
CA SER A 128 -17.91 -6.23 -4.15
C SER A 128 -17.18 -4.90 -4.01
N ALA A 129 -16.18 -4.81 -3.12
CA ALA A 129 -15.38 -3.62 -2.92
C ALA A 129 -14.35 -3.45 -4.06
N PRO A 130 -13.68 -2.29 -4.18
CA PRO A 130 -12.58 -2.12 -5.13
C PRO A 130 -11.53 -3.21 -4.95
N PRO A 131 -11.05 -3.86 -6.03
CA PRO A 131 -10.06 -4.93 -5.89
C PRO A 131 -8.80 -4.43 -5.16
N GLY A 132 -8.30 -5.21 -4.18
CA GLY A 132 -7.07 -4.91 -3.42
C GLY A 132 -7.23 -3.97 -2.23
N SER A 133 -8.44 -3.43 -2.01
CA SER A 133 -8.71 -2.44 -0.97
C SER A 133 -9.05 -3.02 0.41
N ILE A 134 -9.26 -4.34 0.52
CA ILE A 134 -9.61 -5.04 1.76
C ILE A 134 -8.84 -6.37 1.84
N ASP A 135 -8.20 -6.64 2.97
CA ASP A 135 -7.66 -7.96 3.27
C ASP A 135 -8.81 -8.92 3.59
N MET A 136 -9.03 -9.91 2.73
CA MET A 136 -10.15 -10.85 2.84
C MET A 136 -9.76 -12.19 3.47
N ARG A 137 -8.45 -12.45 3.70
CA ARG A 137 -7.88 -13.79 3.96
C ARG A 137 -8.61 -14.56 5.06
N THR A 138 -8.75 -13.96 6.26
CA THR A 138 -9.38 -14.60 7.43
C THR A 138 -10.85 -14.98 7.18
N VAL A 139 -11.59 -14.19 6.40
CA VAL A 139 -13.02 -14.41 6.11
C VAL A 139 -13.17 -15.41 4.96
N ALA A 140 -12.35 -15.25 3.91
CA ALA A 140 -12.34 -16.11 2.74
C ALA A 140 -11.94 -17.55 3.08
N ARG A 141 -10.81 -17.78 3.78
CA ARG A 141 -10.32 -19.13 4.09
C ARG A 141 -11.29 -19.97 4.92
N ARG A 142 -11.95 -19.35 5.91
CA ARG A 142 -13.03 -19.98 6.69
C ARG A 142 -14.27 -20.29 5.84
N HIS A 143 -14.52 -19.52 4.79
CA HIS A 143 -15.58 -19.80 3.83
C HIS A 143 -15.17 -20.94 2.88
N LEU A 144 -13.89 -21.03 2.50
CA LEU A 144 -13.37 -22.16 1.71
C LEU A 144 -13.56 -23.49 2.45
N GLU A 145 -13.39 -23.52 3.78
CA GLU A 145 -13.70 -24.70 4.60
C GLU A 145 -15.18 -25.14 4.50
N ASP A 146 -16.13 -24.18 4.47
CA ASP A 146 -17.57 -24.47 4.29
C ASP A 146 -17.84 -25.04 2.88
N VAL A 147 -17.26 -24.42 1.86
CA VAL A 147 -17.41 -24.83 0.46
C VAL A 147 -16.79 -26.21 0.26
N PHE A 148 -15.64 -26.49 0.87
CA PHE A 148 -14.95 -27.79 0.81
C PHE A 148 -15.73 -28.88 1.55
N ALA A 149 -16.34 -28.57 2.70
CA ALA A 149 -17.26 -29.48 3.37
C ALA A 149 -18.51 -29.81 2.52
N THR A 150 -18.86 -28.94 1.57
CA THR A 150 -20.02 -29.10 0.67
C THR A 150 -19.68 -29.84 -0.63
N ILE A 151 -18.59 -29.48 -1.32
CA ILE A 151 -18.19 -30.10 -2.60
C ILE A 151 -17.30 -31.34 -2.43
N ALA A 152 -16.66 -31.50 -1.27
CA ALA A 152 -15.77 -32.60 -0.90
C ALA A 152 -14.70 -32.95 -1.95
N PRO A 153 -13.74 -32.03 -2.24
CA PRO A 153 -12.71 -32.24 -3.24
C PRO A 153 -11.68 -33.28 -2.77
N SER A 154 -11.19 -34.13 -3.68
CA SER A 154 -10.21 -35.16 -3.34
C SER A 154 -8.79 -34.61 -3.36
N LEU A 155 -8.24 -34.30 -2.17
CA LEU A 155 -6.87 -33.79 -2.03
C LEU A 155 -5.78 -34.79 -2.47
N ALA A 156 -6.13 -36.07 -2.68
CA ALA A 156 -5.20 -37.12 -3.08
C ALA A 156 -4.88 -37.17 -4.59
N VAL A 157 -5.55 -36.36 -5.42
CA VAL A 157 -5.32 -36.29 -6.88
C VAL A 157 -5.36 -34.85 -7.36
N GLU A 158 -4.61 -34.56 -8.42
CA GLU A 158 -4.68 -33.29 -9.11
C GLU A 158 -6.07 -33.11 -9.76
N GLY A 159 -6.67 -31.94 -9.62
CA GLY A 159 -8.02 -31.70 -10.14
C GLY A 159 -8.52 -30.27 -10.00
N VAL A 160 -9.50 -29.93 -10.83
CA VAL A 160 -10.20 -28.63 -10.78
C VAL A 160 -11.63 -28.84 -10.30
N TYR A 161 -12.04 -28.06 -9.32
CA TYR A 161 -13.36 -28.10 -8.70
C TYR A 161 -14.01 -26.71 -8.73
N GLU A 162 -15.34 -26.65 -8.77
CA GLU A 162 -16.09 -25.40 -8.70
C GLU A 162 -17.18 -25.48 -7.63
N GLY A 163 -17.39 -24.39 -6.88
CA GLY A 163 -18.40 -24.31 -5.83
C GLY A 163 -18.69 -22.87 -5.44
N GLU A 164 -19.97 -22.50 -5.31
CA GLU A 164 -20.43 -21.16 -4.88
C GLU A 164 -19.82 -19.96 -5.66
N GLY A 165 -19.40 -20.18 -6.92
CA GLY A 165 -18.76 -19.16 -7.76
C GLY A 165 -17.23 -19.10 -7.64
N TRP A 166 -16.62 -20.01 -6.88
CA TRP A 166 -15.17 -20.20 -6.77
C TRP A 166 -14.68 -21.32 -7.69
N ARG A 167 -13.44 -21.19 -8.19
CA ARG A 167 -12.66 -22.27 -8.81
C ARG A 167 -11.52 -22.66 -7.87
N PHE A 168 -11.29 -23.96 -7.75
CA PHE A 168 -10.24 -24.55 -6.92
C PHE A 168 -9.40 -25.47 -7.78
N GLU A 169 -8.12 -25.15 -7.91
CA GLU A 169 -7.13 -26.00 -8.56
C GLU A 169 -6.33 -26.67 -7.44
N VAL A 170 -6.48 -27.99 -7.32
CA VAL A 170 -5.96 -28.81 -6.23
C VAL A 170 -4.71 -29.53 -6.71
N SER A 171 -3.60 -29.32 -6.02
CA SER A 171 -2.31 -29.97 -6.26
C SER A 171 -1.90 -30.79 -5.02
N PRO A 172 -1.90 -32.14 -5.08
CA PRO A 172 -1.52 -32.98 -3.94
C PRO A 172 -0.09 -32.67 -3.47
N ALA A 173 0.09 -32.59 -2.15
CA ALA A 173 1.36 -32.23 -1.51
C ALA A 173 1.54 -33.06 -0.23
N ASN A 174 2.78 -33.25 0.22
CA ASN A 174 3.11 -33.89 1.50
C ASN A 174 3.39 -32.83 2.57
N ILE A 175 2.36 -32.30 3.22
CA ILE A 175 2.53 -31.16 4.14
C ILE A 175 3.02 -31.63 5.52
N ASP A 176 2.41 -32.69 6.09
CA ASP A 176 2.68 -33.12 7.46
C ASP A 176 3.25 -34.56 7.61
N ASN A 177 3.67 -35.18 6.51
CA ASN A 177 4.04 -36.60 6.39
C ASN A 177 2.89 -37.61 6.56
N ARG A 178 1.61 -37.21 6.37
CA ARG A 178 0.43 -38.09 6.39
C ARG A 178 -0.28 -38.17 5.04
N LEU A 179 0.46 -38.59 4.00
CA LEU A 179 -0.18 -38.96 2.73
C LEU A 179 -1.08 -40.21 2.86
N PRO A 180 -2.24 -40.26 2.17
CA PRO A 180 -2.89 -39.17 1.44
C PRO A 180 -3.78 -38.33 2.38
N GLY A 181 -3.90 -37.03 2.10
CA GLY A 181 -4.78 -36.15 2.88
C GLY A 181 -4.49 -34.65 2.77
N ASP A 182 -3.40 -34.29 2.10
CA ASP A 182 -2.81 -32.95 2.04
C ASP A 182 -2.72 -32.44 0.60
N ALA A 183 -2.94 -31.15 0.39
CA ALA A 183 -2.79 -30.48 -0.90
C ALA A 183 -2.51 -28.98 -0.74
N ILE A 184 -1.89 -28.41 -1.77
CA ILE A 184 -1.93 -26.97 -2.01
C ILE A 184 -3.12 -26.69 -2.94
N VAL A 185 -3.86 -25.64 -2.61
CA VAL A 185 -5.09 -25.24 -3.33
C VAL A 185 -4.94 -23.80 -3.78
N HIS A 186 -4.96 -23.62 -5.08
CA HIS A 186 -5.12 -22.33 -5.73
C HIS A 186 -6.62 -22.01 -5.83
N SER A 187 -7.05 -20.94 -5.16
CA SER A 187 -8.46 -20.61 -4.95
C SER A 187 -8.81 -19.27 -5.61
N ILE A 188 -9.67 -19.28 -6.62
CA ILE A 188 -9.93 -18.13 -7.49
C ILE A 188 -11.41 -17.74 -7.46
N PHE A 189 -11.69 -16.44 -7.33
CA PHE A 189 -13.01 -15.86 -7.48
C PHE A 189 -13.00 -14.64 -8.42
N PRO A 190 -13.91 -14.55 -9.42
CA PRO A 190 -14.91 -15.55 -9.78
C PRO A 190 -14.30 -16.74 -10.55
N ALA A 191 -14.92 -17.92 -10.46
CA ALA A 191 -14.46 -19.16 -11.08
C ALA A 191 -14.15 -19.03 -12.58
N ASN A 192 -14.94 -18.21 -13.27
CA ASN A 192 -14.90 -17.96 -14.71
C ASN A 192 -14.09 -16.71 -15.10
N ALA A 193 -13.19 -16.21 -14.23
CA ALA A 193 -12.29 -15.10 -14.57
C ALA A 193 -11.45 -15.45 -15.82
N GLY A 194 -11.45 -14.55 -16.81
CA GLY A 194 -10.72 -14.73 -18.08
C GLY A 194 -9.28 -14.23 -18.06
N GLY A 195 -8.89 -13.54 -16.99
CA GLY A 195 -7.56 -12.99 -16.74
C GLY A 195 -7.56 -12.08 -15.51
N PHE A 196 -6.39 -11.56 -15.14
CA PHE A 196 -6.16 -10.81 -13.89
C PHE A 196 -7.19 -9.68 -13.61
N SER A 197 -7.65 -8.95 -14.64
CA SER A 197 -8.64 -7.87 -14.50
C SER A 197 -10.01 -8.31 -13.97
N ASP A 198 -10.36 -9.57 -14.19
CA ASP A 198 -11.65 -10.15 -13.80
C ASP A 198 -11.61 -10.71 -12.37
N ILE A 199 -10.41 -11.04 -11.87
CA ILE A 199 -10.21 -11.62 -10.55
C ILE A 199 -10.56 -10.59 -9.47
N ARG A 200 -11.17 -11.08 -8.39
CA ARG A 200 -11.53 -10.31 -7.18
C ARG A 200 -10.85 -10.85 -5.94
N TYR A 201 -10.52 -12.14 -5.96
CA TYR A 201 -9.72 -12.81 -4.95
C TYR A 201 -9.00 -13.99 -5.59
N GLU A 202 -7.71 -14.11 -5.31
CA GLU A 202 -6.91 -15.30 -5.57
C GLU A 202 -5.91 -15.48 -4.43
N ASP A 203 -5.76 -16.72 -3.97
CA ASP A 203 -4.98 -17.12 -2.79
C ASP A 203 -4.50 -18.57 -2.99
N TYR A 204 -3.28 -18.84 -2.54
CA TYR A 204 -2.70 -20.18 -2.53
C TYR A 204 -2.64 -20.63 -1.07
N VAL A 205 -3.38 -21.68 -0.74
CA VAL A 205 -3.50 -22.15 0.64
C VAL A 205 -3.13 -23.62 0.76
N PHE A 206 -2.49 -23.95 1.87
CA PHE A 206 -2.26 -25.33 2.27
C PHE A 206 -3.54 -25.85 2.90
N VAL A 207 -3.97 -27.06 2.51
CA VAL A 207 -5.19 -27.71 2.99
C VAL A 207 -4.90 -29.14 3.39
N SER A 208 -5.40 -29.56 4.55
CA SER A 208 -5.35 -30.95 5.01
C SER A 208 -6.76 -31.48 5.30
N THR A 209 -6.89 -32.80 5.35
CA THR A 209 -8.07 -33.49 5.89
C THR A 209 -7.76 -34.06 7.27
N THR A 210 -8.61 -33.75 8.25
CA THR A 210 -8.48 -34.31 9.60
C THR A 210 -8.85 -35.80 9.61
N ALA A 211 -8.48 -36.52 10.67
CA ALA A 211 -8.91 -37.91 10.89
C ALA A 211 -10.45 -38.09 10.97
N ALA A 212 -11.23 -37.00 11.10
CA ALA A 212 -12.69 -37.00 11.04
C ALA A 212 -13.25 -36.73 9.63
N GLY A 213 -12.39 -36.53 8.62
CA GLY A 213 -12.79 -36.19 7.26
C GLY A 213 -13.17 -34.73 7.06
N THR A 214 -12.87 -33.84 8.01
CA THR A 214 -13.10 -32.39 7.86
C THR A 214 -11.90 -31.75 7.18
N TYR A 215 -12.14 -30.82 6.27
CA TYR A 215 -11.07 -29.99 5.71
C TYR A 215 -10.58 -28.98 6.75
N ARG A 216 -9.29 -28.66 6.71
CA ARG A 216 -8.67 -27.57 7.44
C ARG A 216 -7.81 -26.77 6.47
N VAL A 217 -8.12 -25.49 6.31
CA VAL A 217 -7.30 -24.53 5.57
C VAL A 217 -6.30 -23.93 6.56
N PHE A 218 -5.03 -23.88 6.19
CA PHE A 218 -4.00 -23.32 7.06
C PHE A 218 -3.82 -21.82 6.84
N ASP A 219 -3.90 -21.06 7.94
CA ASP A 219 -3.57 -19.64 7.95
C ASP A 219 -2.06 -19.43 7.88
N ALA A 220 -1.61 -18.70 6.86
CA ALA A 220 -0.30 -18.04 6.79
C ALA A 220 -0.41 -16.70 6.07
N ASP A 221 0.64 -15.88 6.12
CA ASP A 221 0.72 -14.61 5.39
C ASP A 221 1.03 -14.77 3.89
N PHE A 222 0.31 -15.69 3.22
CA PHE A 222 0.32 -15.81 1.77
C PHE A 222 -0.02 -14.46 1.11
N PRO A 223 0.65 -14.10 -0.01
CA PRO A 223 0.20 -13.02 -0.86
C PRO A 223 -1.20 -13.34 -1.42
N VAL A 224 -2.03 -12.31 -1.62
CA VAL A 224 -3.37 -12.47 -2.21
C VAL A 224 -3.63 -11.42 -3.28
N VAL A 225 -4.29 -11.83 -4.35
CA VAL A 225 -4.69 -10.94 -5.44
C VAL A 225 -5.78 -9.98 -4.94
N PRO A 226 -5.76 -8.72 -5.39
CA PRO A 226 -4.85 -8.12 -6.37
C PRO A 226 -3.80 -7.21 -5.73
N ALA A 227 -3.03 -7.71 -4.77
CA ALA A 227 -1.78 -7.03 -4.38
C ALA A 227 -0.75 -6.97 -5.54
N GLY A 228 -0.91 -7.86 -6.52
CA GLY A 228 -0.07 -8.08 -7.70
C GLY A 228 -0.55 -9.35 -8.41
N ASP A 229 0.07 -9.72 -9.53
CA ASP A 229 -0.14 -11.04 -10.15
C ASP A 229 0.58 -12.11 -9.31
N ILE A 230 -0.01 -13.30 -9.16
CA ILE A 230 0.54 -14.36 -8.30
C ILE A 230 0.80 -15.61 -9.12
N SER A 231 1.99 -16.19 -8.96
CA SER A 231 2.31 -17.49 -9.55
C SER A 231 2.97 -18.42 -8.54
N ALA A 232 2.72 -19.72 -8.71
CA ALA A 232 3.34 -20.80 -7.97
C ALA A 232 4.32 -21.58 -8.87
N PRO A 233 5.54 -21.06 -9.13
CA PRO A 233 6.48 -21.70 -10.05
C PRO A 233 7.03 -23.04 -9.54
N PHE A 234 6.91 -23.34 -8.24
CA PHE A 234 7.46 -24.58 -7.67
C PHE A 234 6.69 -25.08 -6.44
N MET A 235 6.51 -26.40 -6.38
CA MET A 235 6.01 -27.17 -5.24
C MET A 235 6.88 -28.43 -5.06
N GLY A 236 7.36 -28.69 -3.84
CA GLY A 236 8.15 -29.89 -3.51
C GLY A 236 9.08 -29.69 -2.29
N ASP A 237 9.76 -30.74 -1.83
CA ASP A 237 10.74 -30.67 -0.72
C ASP A 237 12.00 -29.85 -1.06
N ILE A 238 11.90 -28.52 -0.94
CA ILE A 238 13.02 -27.58 -1.13
C ILE A 238 13.91 -27.60 0.11
N THR A 239 13.36 -27.79 1.30
CA THR A 239 14.10 -27.69 2.57
C THR A 239 14.83 -28.97 2.97
N GLY A 240 14.64 -30.06 2.21
CA GLY A 240 15.29 -31.35 2.42
C GLY A 240 14.90 -31.99 3.75
N ASP A 241 13.65 -31.83 4.17
CA ASP A 241 13.09 -32.38 5.41
C ASP A 241 11.99 -33.43 5.20
N GLY A 242 11.64 -33.70 3.93
CA GLY A 242 10.63 -34.66 3.52
C GLY A 242 9.22 -34.09 3.39
N THR A 243 8.98 -32.83 3.76
CA THR A 243 7.70 -32.13 3.51
C THR A 243 7.79 -31.23 2.27
N ASP A 244 6.68 -31.07 1.56
CA ASP A 244 6.64 -30.21 0.39
C ASP A 244 6.49 -28.73 0.80
N ASP A 245 7.42 -27.91 0.31
CA ASP A 245 7.40 -26.46 0.38
C ASP A 245 6.76 -25.87 -0.90
N LEU A 246 6.28 -24.62 -0.83
CA LEU A 246 5.69 -23.86 -1.93
C LEU A 246 6.48 -22.57 -2.17
N ILE A 247 6.94 -22.34 -3.39
CA ILE A 247 7.39 -20.99 -3.80
C ILE A 247 6.21 -20.25 -4.40
N LEU A 248 5.95 -19.04 -3.90
CA LEU A 248 5.05 -18.07 -4.52
C LEU A 248 5.83 -16.84 -4.95
N LEU A 249 5.45 -16.31 -6.11
CA LEU A 249 5.91 -15.02 -6.61
C LEU A 249 4.75 -14.05 -6.64
N LEU A 250 5.02 -12.81 -6.25
CA LEU A 250 4.10 -11.68 -6.34
C LEU A 250 4.72 -10.62 -7.25
N ASP A 251 4.09 -10.38 -8.39
CA ASP A 251 4.46 -9.32 -9.34
C ASP A 251 3.59 -8.08 -9.12
N THR A 252 4.20 -7.03 -8.59
CA THR A 252 3.58 -5.72 -8.33
C THR A 252 3.71 -4.75 -9.51
N GLY A 253 4.34 -5.15 -10.62
CA GLY A 253 4.80 -4.27 -11.69
C GLY A 253 6.14 -3.56 -11.38
N ASP A 254 6.79 -3.92 -10.27
CA ASP A 254 8.12 -3.44 -9.91
C ASP A 254 9.22 -4.16 -10.72
N LEU A 255 10.42 -3.58 -10.76
CA LEU A 255 11.60 -4.15 -11.44
C LEU A 255 12.00 -5.56 -10.92
N ASN A 256 11.56 -5.93 -9.73
CA ASN A 256 11.71 -7.28 -9.18
C ASN A 256 10.39 -7.73 -8.55
N GLN A 257 10.00 -8.97 -8.84
CA GLN A 257 8.94 -9.67 -8.15
C GLN A 257 9.41 -10.05 -6.74
N ARG A 258 8.46 -10.17 -5.80
CA ARG A 258 8.75 -10.66 -4.46
C ARG A 258 8.55 -12.18 -4.40
N LEU A 259 9.58 -12.88 -3.94
CA LEU A 259 9.57 -14.31 -3.72
C LEU A 259 9.26 -14.62 -2.25
N TYR A 260 8.37 -15.60 -2.04
CA TYR A 260 8.02 -16.18 -0.75
C TYR A 260 8.27 -17.69 -0.78
N VAL A 261 8.66 -18.29 0.34
CA VAL A 261 8.82 -19.75 0.42
C VAL A 261 8.02 -20.27 1.61
N PHE A 262 6.84 -20.83 1.38
CA PHE A 262 5.99 -21.33 2.46
C PHE A 262 6.26 -22.80 2.73
N GLY A 263 6.37 -23.17 4.01
CA GLY A 263 6.52 -24.56 4.43
C GLY A 263 6.00 -24.84 5.83
N TRP A 264 5.89 -26.14 6.16
CA TRP A 264 5.25 -26.63 7.37
C TRP A 264 6.17 -26.64 8.59
N ARG A 265 5.85 -25.87 9.63
CA ARG A 265 6.71 -25.68 10.82
C ARG A 265 5.88 -25.78 12.10
N GLY A 266 5.74 -27.00 12.64
CA GLY A 266 5.17 -27.23 13.96
C GLY A 266 3.68 -26.89 14.07
N ASP A 267 2.86 -27.53 13.24
CA ASP A 267 1.40 -27.35 13.12
C ASP A 267 0.93 -25.99 12.54
N LEU A 268 1.86 -25.24 11.94
CA LEU A 268 1.65 -23.96 11.25
C LEU A 268 2.34 -23.96 9.88
N VAL A 269 1.81 -23.18 8.93
CA VAL A 269 2.52 -22.82 7.69
C VAL A 269 3.13 -21.43 7.87
N THR A 270 4.35 -21.22 7.41
CA THR A 270 5.06 -19.95 7.59
C THR A 270 5.98 -19.64 6.41
N ASP A 271 6.24 -18.36 6.17
CA ASP A 271 7.27 -17.93 5.22
C ASP A 271 8.65 -18.27 5.81
N LEU A 272 9.42 -19.01 5.03
CA LEU A 272 10.75 -19.50 5.36
C LEU A 272 11.83 -18.54 4.88
N VAL A 273 11.51 -17.44 4.20
CA VAL A 273 12.46 -16.32 4.05
C VAL A 273 12.74 -15.73 5.43
N LEU A 274 14.01 -15.43 5.73
CA LEU A 274 14.40 -14.91 7.05
C LEU A 274 13.59 -13.63 7.43
N PRO A 275 12.92 -13.58 8.59
CA PRO A 275 12.12 -12.44 8.99
C PRO A 275 12.92 -11.12 8.98
N GLY A 276 12.35 -10.10 8.34
CA GLY A 276 13.00 -8.80 8.13
C GLY A 276 13.80 -8.69 6.83
N LEU A 277 13.95 -9.77 6.06
CA LEU A 277 14.41 -9.74 4.68
C LEU A 277 13.23 -9.93 3.71
N ALA A 278 13.43 -9.54 2.46
CA ALA A 278 12.58 -9.92 1.34
C ALA A 278 13.45 -10.65 0.31
N ALA A 279 12.99 -11.81 -0.18
CA ALA A 279 13.58 -12.41 -1.36
C ALA A 279 13.00 -11.72 -2.60
N LEU A 280 13.88 -11.28 -3.50
CA LEU A 280 13.53 -10.61 -4.74
C LEU A 280 14.02 -11.46 -5.91
N VAL A 281 13.28 -11.42 -7.01
CA VAL A 281 13.62 -12.10 -8.25
C VAL A 281 13.16 -11.28 -9.45
N SER A 282 14.01 -11.11 -10.45
CA SER A 282 13.66 -10.40 -11.69
C SER A 282 13.16 -11.33 -12.80
N ASP A 283 13.51 -12.61 -12.75
CA ASP A 283 13.12 -13.61 -13.75
C ASP A 283 12.95 -14.99 -13.11
N VAL A 284 11.83 -15.63 -13.45
CA VAL A 284 11.34 -16.90 -12.92
C VAL A 284 11.93 -18.10 -13.66
N GLU A 285 12.26 -17.96 -14.96
CA GLU A 285 12.73 -19.08 -15.78
C GLU A 285 14.05 -19.68 -15.27
N ASN A 286 14.82 -18.88 -14.54
CA ASN A 286 16.10 -19.26 -13.93
C ASN A 286 15.98 -19.79 -12.49
N LEU A 287 14.78 -19.84 -11.91
CA LEU A 287 14.57 -20.36 -10.55
C LEU A 287 14.69 -21.90 -10.54
N GLN A 288 15.90 -22.40 -10.31
CA GLN A 288 16.18 -23.83 -10.12
C GLN A 288 16.40 -24.15 -8.64
N PRO A 289 15.33 -24.41 -7.85
CA PRO A 289 15.49 -24.89 -6.50
C PRO A 289 16.12 -26.29 -6.52
N SER A 290 17.20 -26.42 -5.77
CA SER A 290 17.77 -27.72 -5.39
C SER A 290 17.60 -27.89 -3.89
N SER A 291 17.71 -29.12 -3.38
CA SER A 291 17.54 -29.36 -1.94
C SER A 291 18.46 -28.42 -1.12
N ARG A 292 17.81 -27.53 -0.36
CA ARG A 292 18.30 -26.49 0.54
C ARG A 292 18.89 -25.23 -0.08
N GLN A 293 18.79 -25.01 -1.39
CA GLN A 293 19.29 -23.76 -2.00
C GLN A 293 18.61 -23.41 -3.33
N PHE A 294 18.50 -22.11 -3.59
CA PHE A 294 18.13 -21.54 -4.88
C PHE A 294 18.94 -20.27 -5.13
N VAL A 295 18.93 -19.76 -6.36
CA VAL A 295 19.58 -18.49 -6.73
C VAL A 295 18.53 -17.62 -7.40
N THR A 296 18.47 -16.32 -7.07
CA THR A 296 17.62 -15.35 -7.76
C THR A 296 18.47 -14.26 -8.41
N PRO A 297 18.26 -13.91 -9.68
CA PRO A 297 18.71 -12.63 -10.21
C PRO A 297 17.89 -11.49 -9.58
N VAL A 298 18.56 -10.42 -9.18
CA VAL A 298 17.95 -9.19 -8.67
C VAL A 298 18.47 -8.01 -9.49
N LEU A 299 17.56 -7.21 -10.02
CA LEU A 299 17.86 -6.04 -10.84
C LEU A 299 17.78 -4.73 -10.05
N ARG A 300 18.58 -3.75 -10.45
CA ARG A 300 18.52 -2.37 -9.95
C ARG A 300 18.66 -1.39 -11.11
N MET A 301 17.82 -0.35 -11.09
CA MET A 301 17.95 0.78 -12.02
C MET A 301 19.15 1.64 -11.63
N GLU A 302 20.17 1.71 -12.49
CA GLU A 302 21.30 2.62 -12.33
C GLU A 302 21.05 3.98 -13.01
N SER A 303 20.30 3.98 -14.13
CA SER A 303 19.97 5.21 -14.86
C SER A 303 18.63 5.09 -15.59
N ALA A 304 17.63 5.84 -15.13
CA ALA A 304 16.31 5.91 -15.77
C ALA A 304 16.37 6.55 -17.17
N ARG A 305 17.24 7.57 -17.36
CA ARG A 305 17.57 8.21 -18.65
C ARG A 305 17.88 7.18 -19.74
N TRP A 306 18.83 6.28 -19.45
CA TRP A 306 19.30 5.26 -20.41
C TRP A 306 18.57 3.92 -20.29
N GLN A 307 17.78 3.71 -19.24
CA GLN A 307 17.27 2.41 -18.80
C GLN A 307 18.41 1.40 -18.52
N CYS A 308 19.52 1.87 -17.92
CA CYS A 308 20.59 0.97 -17.50
C CYS A 308 20.18 0.22 -16.24
N LEU A 309 20.20 -1.11 -16.35
CA LEU A 309 19.98 -2.04 -15.24
C LEU A 309 21.29 -2.71 -14.86
N SER A 310 21.54 -2.81 -13.56
CA SER A 310 22.56 -3.70 -13.00
C SER A 310 21.89 -4.93 -12.40
N GLU A 311 22.62 -6.03 -12.36
CA GLU A 311 22.15 -7.32 -11.87
C GLU A 311 23.06 -7.83 -10.74
N GLN A 312 22.45 -8.41 -9.71
CA GLN A 312 23.12 -9.19 -8.69
C GLN A 312 22.45 -10.56 -8.60
N LEU A 313 23.23 -11.63 -8.75
CA LEU A 313 22.77 -12.97 -8.37
C LEU A 313 22.82 -13.08 -6.85
N VAL A 314 21.75 -13.54 -6.23
CA VAL A 314 21.65 -13.76 -4.78
C VAL A 314 21.42 -15.24 -4.52
N GLN A 315 22.43 -15.93 -3.98
CA GLN A 315 22.25 -17.31 -3.52
C GLN A 315 21.50 -17.34 -2.18
N TRP A 316 20.43 -18.12 -2.10
CA TRP A 316 19.67 -18.37 -0.88
C TRP A 316 19.94 -19.79 -0.38
N GLN A 317 20.27 -19.93 0.91
CA GLN A 317 20.51 -21.23 1.54
C GLN A 317 19.61 -21.43 2.76
N PHE A 318 19.00 -22.61 2.87
CA PHE A 318 18.20 -23.01 4.02
C PHE A 318 19.11 -23.37 5.20
N ALA A 319 19.11 -22.53 6.25
CA ALA A 319 19.89 -22.73 7.45
C ALA A 319 19.17 -22.18 8.70
N SER A 320 19.09 -23.00 9.75
CA SER A 320 18.37 -22.68 10.99
C SER A 320 16.90 -22.28 10.73
N ASN A 321 16.18 -23.17 10.02
CA ASN A 321 14.76 -23.08 9.64
C ASN A 321 14.35 -21.92 8.72
N PHE A 322 15.31 -21.17 8.15
CA PHE A 322 15.03 -20.09 7.20
C PHE A 322 16.01 -20.10 6.02
N PHE A 323 15.54 -19.69 4.85
CA PHE A 323 16.36 -19.26 3.73
C PHE A 323 17.01 -17.91 4.05
N ARG A 324 18.32 -17.86 3.85
CA ARG A 324 19.17 -16.69 4.12
C ARG A 324 20.00 -16.40 2.87
N PRO A 325 20.24 -15.13 2.51
CA PRO A 325 21.18 -14.81 1.46
C PRO A 325 22.59 -15.22 1.94
N VAL A 326 23.27 -16.02 1.14
CA VAL A 326 24.70 -16.31 1.28
C VAL A 326 25.44 -15.16 0.62
N SER A 327 26.27 -14.46 1.37
CA SER A 327 27.11 -13.40 0.81
C SER A 327 28.22 -14.00 -0.06
N ASP A 328 27.94 -14.16 -1.34
CA ASP A 328 28.85 -14.59 -2.41
C ASP A 328 29.84 -13.49 -2.84
N GLY A 329 29.62 -12.26 -2.41
CA GLY A 329 30.58 -11.14 -2.53
C GLY A 329 30.56 -10.44 -3.89
N GLY A 330 29.67 -10.84 -4.79
CA GLY A 330 29.30 -10.04 -5.96
C GLY A 330 28.41 -8.88 -5.53
N GLY A 331 28.81 -7.65 -5.83
CA GLY A 331 27.87 -6.53 -5.88
C GLY A 331 27.05 -6.56 -7.16
N PHE A 332 26.08 -5.64 -7.28
CA PHE A 332 25.43 -5.34 -8.55
C PHE A 332 26.47 -5.04 -9.64
N ALA A 333 26.32 -5.68 -10.79
CA ALA A 333 27.13 -5.48 -11.98
C ALA A 333 26.23 -5.05 -13.14
N ASP A 334 26.59 -3.96 -13.80
CA ASP A 334 25.87 -3.46 -14.98
C ASP A 334 25.66 -4.56 -16.03
N GLN A 335 24.45 -4.64 -16.59
CA GLN A 335 24.19 -5.50 -17.73
C GLN A 335 25.02 -5.08 -18.95
N ARG A 336 25.26 -6.03 -19.85
CA ARG A 336 26.04 -5.81 -21.09
C ARG A 336 25.17 -5.28 -22.24
N THR A 337 24.42 -4.23 -21.95
CA THR A 337 23.49 -3.54 -22.86
C THR A 337 24.05 -2.19 -23.33
N LEU A 338 23.48 -1.67 -24.41
CA LEU A 338 23.78 -0.32 -24.92
C LEU A 338 23.40 0.74 -23.87
N ALA A 339 22.27 0.56 -23.17
CA ALA A 339 21.85 1.39 -22.05
C ALA A 339 22.97 1.63 -21.03
N CYS A 340 23.60 0.56 -20.54
CA CYS A 340 24.66 0.66 -19.56
C CYS A 340 26.02 1.07 -20.16
N ALA A 341 26.24 0.83 -21.45
CA ALA A 341 27.41 1.38 -22.14
C ALA A 341 27.33 2.91 -22.28
N LEU A 342 26.13 3.46 -22.55
CA LEU A 342 25.87 4.90 -22.59
C LEU A 342 26.01 5.52 -21.19
N TYR A 343 25.38 4.93 -20.16
CA TYR A 343 25.51 5.40 -18.78
C TYR A 343 26.98 5.48 -18.31
N ARG A 344 27.82 4.48 -18.60
CA ARG A 344 29.26 4.51 -18.26
C ARG A 344 30.10 5.49 -19.09
N ALA A 345 29.56 6.00 -20.19
CA ALA A 345 30.23 6.97 -21.06
C ALA A 345 29.75 8.42 -20.84
N GLU A 346 28.78 8.63 -19.94
CA GLU A 346 28.44 9.95 -19.42
C GLU A 346 29.62 10.57 -18.64
N PRO A 347 29.68 11.91 -18.53
CA PRO A 347 28.77 12.90 -19.12
C PRO A 347 29.00 13.12 -20.63
N PHE A 348 27.93 13.40 -21.39
CA PHE A 348 28.01 13.63 -22.84
C PHE A 348 27.82 15.10 -23.24
N PHE A 349 27.04 15.86 -22.46
CA PHE A 349 26.60 17.20 -22.87
C PHE A 349 27.53 18.33 -22.38
N ASP A 350 28.47 18.00 -21.50
CA ASP A 350 29.58 18.87 -21.09
C ASP A 350 30.78 18.79 -22.06
N GLN A 351 30.92 17.67 -22.77
CA GLN A 351 31.93 17.47 -23.82
C GLN A 351 31.65 18.31 -25.08
N ALA A 352 32.68 18.51 -25.90
CA ALA A 352 32.53 19.10 -27.23
C ALA A 352 31.59 18.20 -28.09
N PRO A 353 30.60 18.76 -28.83
CA PRO A 353 29.58 17.96 -29.50
C PRO A 353 30.14 16.86 -30.40
N ALA A 354 31.16 17.15 -31.20
CA ALA A 354 31.80 16.19 -32.10
C ALA A 354 32.44 14.97 -31.37
N GLU A 355 32.95 15.16 -30.14
CA GLU A 355 33.52 14.08 -29.33
C GLU A 355 32.40 13.18 -28.78
N ALA A 356 31.34 13.80 -28.24
CA ALA A 356 30.16 13.09 -27.74
C ALA A 356 29.40 12.34 -28.85
N ILE A 357 29.22 12.96 -30.02
CA ILE A 357 28.67 12.34 -31.25
C ILE A 357 29.46 11.08 -31.58
N SER A 358 30.80 11.20 -31.66
CA SER A 358 31.69 10.07 -31.96
C SER A 358 31.57 8.96 -30.91
N ALA A 359 31.46 9.30 -29.63
CA ALA A 359 31.29 8.31 -28.56
C ALA A 359 29.96 7.54 -28.68
N VAL A 360 28.84 8.23 -28.88
CA VAL A 360 27.51 7.62 -29.02
C VAL A 360 27.39 6.81 -30.30
N GLU A 361 27.93 7.27 -31.44
CA GLU A 361 27.93 6.52 -32.70
C GLU A 361 28.76 5.22 -32.60
N ASN A 362 29.93 5.27 -31.97
CA ASN A 362 30.74 4.07 -31.74
C ASN A 362 29.97 3.03 -30.91
N LEU A 363 29.31 3.45 -29.82
CA LEU A 363 28.48 2.56 -28.99
C LEU A 363 27.28 1.98 -29.76
N LEU A 364 26.55 2.83 -30.50
CA LEU A 364 25.40 2.43 -31.30
C LEU A 364 25.79 1.47 -32.44
N SER A 365 26.97 1.64 -33.04
CA SER A 365 27.47 0.74 -34.09
C SER A 365 27.85 -0.65 -33.57
N ALA A 366 28.23 -0.76 -32.29
CA ALA A 366 28.60 -2.02 -31.65
C ALA A 366 27.38 -2.82 -31.15
N LEU A 367 26.26 -2.15 -30.86
CA LEU A 367 25.07 -2.70 -30.22
C LEU A 367 23.78 -2.19 -30.90
N SER A 368 23.71 -2.25 -32.24
CA SER A 368 22.66 -1.60 -33.04
C SER A 368 21.23 -2.12 -32.80
N ASP A 369 21.12 -3.36 -32.33
CA ASP A 369 19.88 -4.11 -32.19
C ASP A 369 19.36 -4.12 -30.73
N ASP A 370 20.04 -3.39 -29.83
CA ASP A 370 19.67 -3.25 -28.42
C ASP A 370 18.41 -2.37 -28.25
N PRO A 371 17.48 -2.70 -27.30
CA PRO A 371 16.29 -1.89 -27.03
C PRO A 371 16.57 -0.41 -26.72
N ALA A 372 17.76 -0.04 -26.24
CA ALA A 372 18.15 1.35 -25.98
C ALA A 372 18.58 2.11 -27.26
N ALA A 373 18.65 1.48 -28.43
CA ALA A 373 19.06 2.14 -29.68
C ALA A 373 18.21 3.39 -30.05
N PRO A 374 16.88 3.44 -29.83
CA PRO A 374 16.10 4.67 -30.03
C PRO A 374 16.51 5.79 -29.06
N ARG A 375 16.80 5.48 -27.79
CA ARG A 375 17.30 6.45 -26.78
C ARG A 375 18.65 7.03 -27.22
N ALA A 376 19.55 6.17 -27.68
CA ALA A 376 20.84 6.57 -28.23
C ALA A 376 20.71 7.49 -29.46
N ARG A 377 19.81 7.18 -30.40
CA ARG A 377 19.56 7.99 -31.61
C ARG A 377 18.97 9.36 -31.27
N LEU A 378 18.06 9.45 -30.31
CA LEU A 378 17.49 10.72 -29.89
C LEU A 378 18.50 11.58 -29.11
N ALA A 379 19.33 10.97 -28.25
CA ALA A 379 20.46 11.69 -27.64
C ALA A 379 21.45 12.19 -28.71
N LEU A 380 21.76 11.38 -29.71
CA LEU A 380 22.59 11.76 -30.85
C LEU A 380 21.96 12.91 -31.65
N ALA A 381 20.64 12.91 -31.85
CA ALA A 381 19.92 14.03 -32.46
C ALA A 381 20.09 15.34 -31.66
N VAL A 382 20.00 15.29 -30.33
CA VAL A 382 20.28 16.46 -29.47
C VAL A 382 21.73 16.91 -29.62
N LEU A 383 22.70 16.00 -29.67
CA LEU A 383 24.11 16.36 -29.85
C LEU A 383 24.38 17.02 -31.22
N TYR A 384 23.81 16.49 -32.31
CA TYR A 384 23.88 17.13 -33.64
C TYR A 384 23.20 18.51 -33.68
N ALA A 385 22.09 18.69 -32.95
CA ALA A 385 21.46 20.00 -32.78
C ALA A 385 22.39 20.99 -32.06
N LEU A 386 23.07 20.55 -31.00
CA LEU A 386 24.05 21.33 -30.24
C LEU A 386 25.35 21.61 -31.02
N ASP A 387 25.68 20.81 -32.03
CA ASP A 387 26.79 21.02 -32.98
C ASP A 387 26.41 21.98 -34.13
N GLY A 388 25.15 22.45 -34.19
CA GLY A 388 24.67 23.33 -35.26
C GLY A 388 24.29 22.60 -36.55
N GLN A 389 23.95 21.31 -36.48
CA GLN A 389 23.51 20.48 -37.59
C GLN A 389 22.01 20.10 -37.47
N PRO A 390 21.08 21.07 -37.57
CA PRO A 390 19.65 20.85 -37.29
C PRO A 390 18.99 19.86 -38.26
N ASP A 391 19.39 19.84 -39.53
CA ASP A 391 18.83 18.91 -40.53
C ASP A 391 19.15 17.44 -40.19
N VAL A 392 20.35 17.17 -39.68
CA VAL A 392 20.77 15.84 -39.21
C VAL A 392 20.01 15.46 -37.94
N ALA A 393 19.88 16.41 -37.01
CA ALA A 393 19.11 16.22 -35.78
C ALA A 393 17.65 15.87 -36.05
N VAL A 394 16.96 16.58 -36.96
CA VAL A 394 15.58 16.27 -37.35
C VAL A 394 15.47 14.89 -38.00
N GLY A 395 16.45 14.48 -38.81
CA GLY A 395 16.49 13.15 -39.42
C GLY A 395 16.68 12.00 -38.42
N LEU A 396 17.39 12.24 -37.31
CA LEU A 396 17.62 11.28 -36.23
C LEU A 396 16.51 11.26 -35.18
N ALA A 397 15.79 12.38 -35.00
CA ALA A 397 14.60 12.52 -34.16
C ALA A 397 13.36 11.86 -34.80
N ALA A 398 13.49 10.58 -35.15
CA ALA A 398 12.42 9.75 -35.67
C ALA A 398 11.36 9.44 -34.60
N ASP A 399 10.16 9.07 -35.05
CA ASP A 399 9.09 8.63 -34.14
C ASP A 399 9.46 7.28 -33.48
N SER A 400 9.05 7.09 -32.24
CA SER A 400 9.32 5.90 -31.42
C SER A 400 8.02 5.30 -30.91
N ASP A 401 7.99 3.98 -30.73
CA ASP A 401 6.88 3.28 -30.06
C ASP A 401 6.88 3.54 -28.53
N ASP A 402 8.01 3.98 -27.96
CA ASP A 402 8.06 4.52 -26.59
C ASP A 402 7.41 5.93 -26.59
N PRO A 403 6.28 6.12 -25.89
CA PRO A 403 5.53 7.38 -25.93
C PRO A 403 6.28 8.53 -25.27
N ASP A 404 7.17 8.27 -24.33
CA ASP A 404 8.01 9.31 -23.72
C ASP A 404 9.07 9.80 -24.70
N LEU A 405 9.74 8.87 -25.39
CA LEU A 405 10.68 9.21 -26.45
C LEU A 405 9.99 9.97 -27.59
N ALA A 406 8.77 9.58 -27.97
CA ALA A 406 8.00 10.29 -28.99
C ALA A 406 7.71 11.75 -28.57
N ARG A 407 7.37 12.01 -27.30
CA ARG A 407 7.23 13.38 -26.76
C ARG A 407 8.57 14.14 -26.79
N GLN A 408 9.65 13.53 -26.32
CA GLN A 408 10.98 14.14 -26.30
C GLN A 408 11.48 14.47 -27.73
N ALA A 409 11.26 13.59 -28.71
CA ALA A 409 11.59 13.80 -30.12
C ALA A 409 10.75 14.91 -30.76
N ALA A 410 9.44 14.93 -30.50
CA ALA A 410 8.56 16.01 -30.97
C ALA A 410 9.00 17.38 -30.43
N ALA A 411 9.29 17.47 -29.13
CA ALA A 411 9.75 18.70 -28.51
C ALA A 411 11.11 19.18 -29.06
N LEU A 412 12.03 18.28 -29.40
CA LEU A 412 13.27 18.62 -30.09
C LEU A 412 12.99 19.19 -31.49
N ARG A 413 12.12 18.54 -32.29
CA ARG A 413 11.76 19.00 -33.64
C ARG A 413 11.06 20.36 -33.62
N ASP A 414 10.13 20.58 -32.69
CA ASP A 414 9.43 21.86 -32.51
C ASP A 414 10.40 22.98 -32.09
N ALA A 415 11.35 22.69 -31.21
CA ALA A 415 12.35 23.66 -30.77
C ALA A 415 13.38 23.98 -31.88
N LEU A 416 13.74 23.01 -32.73
CA LEU A 416 14.59 23.19 -33.92
C LEU A 416 13.92 23.98 -35.05
N ALA A 417 12.59 24.03 -35.10
CA ALA A 417 11.85 24.88 -36.03
C ALA A 417 11.89 26.38 -35.67
N GLY A 418 12.34 26.71 -34.45
CA GLY A 418 12.58 28.07 -33.97
C GLY A 418 14.07 28.42 -33.88
N ASP A 419 14.36 29.72 -33.78
CA ASP A 419 15.71 30.24 -33.48
C ASP A 419 15.99 30.10 -31.97
N THR A 420 16.21 28.86 -31.54
CA THR A 420 16.24 28.43 -30.14
C THR A 420 17.68 28.25 -29.65
N ALA A 421 18.03 28.86 -28.51
CA ALA A 421 19.39 28.75 -27.96
C ALA A 421 19.72 27.30 -27.48
N PRO A 422 20.99 26.87 -27.49
CA PRO A 422 21.41 25.51 -27.11
C PRO A 422 20.83 24.99 -25.77
N ALA A 423 20.89 25.80 -24.71
CA ALA A 423 20.32 25.43 -23.42
C ALA A 423 18.78 25.34 -23.42
N GLN A 424 18.11 26.12 -24.29
CA GLN A 424 16.65 26.07 -24.45
C GLN A 424 16.19 24.84 -25.25
N LEU A 425 16.97 24.37 -26.24
CA LEU A 425 16.74 23.10 -26.95
C LEU A 425 16.73 21.94 -25.94
N CYS A 426 17.78 21.87 -25.11
CA CYS A 426 17.89 20.86 -24.06
C CYS A 426 16.72 20.95 -23.05
N ALA A 427 16.37 22.15 -22.60
CA ALA A 427 15.26 22.37 -21.68
C ALA A 427 13.86 22.10 -22.31
N ALA A 428 13.73 22.11 -23.64
CA ALA A 428 12.51 21.65 -24.32
C ALA A 428 12.35 20.12 -24.19
N VAL A 429 13.43 19.37 -24.43
CA VAL A 429 13.48 17.91 -24.24
C VAL A 429 13.18 17.54 -22.78
N VAL A 430 13.82 18.21 -21.80
CA VAL A 430 13.57 17.97 -20.37
C VAL A 430 12.13 18.26 -19.94
N ARG A 431 11.44 19.25 -20.55
CA ARG A 431 10.01 19.52 -20.27
C ARG A 431 9.06 18.49 -20.87
N ALA A 432 9.48 17.76 -21.89
CA ALA A 432 8.66 16.79 -22.60
C ALA A 432 8.79 15.36 -22.06
N ALA A 433 9.84 15.10 -21.29
CA ALA A 433 10.04 13.85 -20.56
C ALA A 433 8.98 13.67 -19.46
N GLU A 434 8.62 12.41 -19.19
CA GLU A 434 7.67 12.01 -18.14
C GLU A 434 8.13 12.47 -16.76
N SER A 435 9.44 12.38 -16.52
CA SER A 435 10.10 12.85 -15.33
C SER A 435 11.51 13.38 -15.64
N PRO A 436 12.06 14.27 -14.79
CA PRO A 436 13.38 14.88 -15.03
C PRO A 436 14.52 13.85 -15.15
N GLU A 437 14.45 12.74 -14.40
CA GLU A 437 15.44 11.66 -14.42
C GLU A 437 15.36 10.75 -15.67
N MET A 438 14.27 10.79 -16.43
CA MET A 438 14.13 10.10 -17.73
C MET A 438 14.53 10.98 -18.93
N ALA A 439 14.75 12.28 -18.72
CA ALA A 439 15.09 13.19 -19.80
C ALA A 439 16.47 12.89 -20.39
N LEU A 440 16.53 12.73 -21.73
CA LEU A 440 17.75 12.36 -22.45
C LEU A 440 18.79 13.47 -22.53
N CYS A 441 18.40 14.73 -22.32
CA CYS A 441 19.31 15.87 -22.29
C CYS A 441 19.52 16.39 -20.86
N ASP A 442 20.73 16.84 -20.57
CA ASP A 442 21.12 17.38 -19.27
C ASP A 442 21.45 18.88 -19.39
N VAL A 443 20.52 19.74 -18.96
CA VAL A 443 20.66 21.19 -19.14
C VAL A 443 21.82 21.73 -18.31
N ASP A 444 22.08 21.17 -17.14
CA ASP A 444 23.19 21.62 -16.29
C ASP A 444 24.55 21.21 -16.88
N GLN A 445 24.68 20.06 -17.57
CA GLN A 445 25.86 19.74 -18.38
C GLN A 445 26.05 20.71 -19.57
N VAL A 446 24.98 20.98 -20.35
CA VAL A 446 25.04 21.96 -21.46
C VAL A 446 25.45 23.35 -20.96
N LEU A 447 24.93 23.79 -19.82
CA LEU A 447 25.30 25.05 -19.18
C LEU A 447 26.74 25.05 -18.67
N THR A 448 27.24 23.93 -18.14
CA THR A 448 28.66 23.78 -17.74
C THR A 448 29.57 24.10 -18.93
N ARG A 449 29.39 23.39 -20.05
CA ARG A 449 30.17 23.63 -21.28
C ARG A 449 30.03 25.05 -21.79
N LEU A 450 28.80 25.55 -21.86
CA LEU A 450 28.51 26.88 -22.39
C LEU A 450 29.21 27.99 -21.58
N PHE A 451 29.31 27.85 -20.25
CA PHE A 451 30.03 28.81 -19.40
C PHE A 451 31.55 28.62 -19.40
N ASP A 452 32.06 27.41 -19.64
CA ASP A 452 33.50 27.17 -19.83
C ASP A 452 33.99 27.69 -21.20
N GLU A 453 33.19 27.53 -22.26
CA GLU A 453 33.46 28.08 -23.60
C GLU A 453 33.27 29.61 -23.65
N ASN A 454 32.28 30.14 -22.94
CA ASN A 454 31.90 31.57 -22.94
C ASN A 454 31.83 32.12 -21.50
N PRO A 455 32.98 32.27 -20.82
CA PRO A 455 33.02 32.72 -19.43
C PRO A 455 32.52 34.16 -19.29
N LEU A 456 31.55 34.36 -18.39
CA LEU A 456 30.91 35.66 -18.18
C LEU A 456 31.92 36.69 -17.66
N ARG A 457 31.96 37.87 -18.25
CA ARG A 457 32.86 38.97 -17.88
C ARG A 457 32.39 39.70 -16.63
N ARG A 458 33.34 40.27 -15.89
CA ARG A 458 33.08 41.03 -14.66
C ARG A 458 32.69 42.49 -14.87
N ASP A 459 32.90 43.03 -16.07
CA ASP A 459 32.57 44.42 -16.45
C ASP A 459 31.09 44.62 -16.83
N THR A 460 30.37 43.53 -17.08
CA THR A 460 28.98 43.52 -17.57
C THR A 460 28.08 42.76 -16.59
N PRO A 461 26.83 43.19 -16.32
CA PRO A 461 25.92 42.46 -15.43
C PRO A 461 25.68 41.01 -15.89
N ILE A 462 25.70 40.05 -14.95
CA ILE A 462 25.53 38.62 -15.25
C ILE A 462 24.19 38.35 -15.96
N ALA A 463 23.09 38.94 -15.50
CA ALA A 463 21.78 38.76 -16.12
C ALA A 463 21.69 39.28 -17.57
N GLU A 464 22.44 40.33 -17.92
CA GLU A 464 22.47 40.86 -19.29
C GLU A 464 23.25 39.94 -20.24
N GLN A 465 24.38 39.38 -19.77
CA GLN A 465 25.17 38.42 -20.54
C GLN A 465 24.39 37.11 -20.75
N LEU A 466 23.76 36.60 -19.70
CA LEU A 466 22.90 35.42 -19.79
C LEU A 466 21.74 35.63 -20.78
N ALA A 467 21.08 36.80 -20.73
CA ALA A 467 20.01 37.13 -21.67
C ALA A 467 20.52 37.21 -23.13
N ALA A 468 21.74 37.71 -23.36
CA ALA A 468 22.37 37.70 -24.68
C ALA A 468 22.71 36.28 -25.18
N MET A 469 22.91 35.32 -24.27
CA MET A 469 23.06 33.88 -24.54
C MET A 469 21.71 33.14 -24.62
N GLY A 470 20.58 33.86 -24.58
CA GLY A 470 19.23 33.29 -24.58
C GLY A 470 18.78 32.69 -23.24
N ILE A 471 19.58 32.79 -22.18
CA ILE A 471 19.25 32.25 -20.85
C ILE A 471 18.54 33.32 -20.03
N ARG A 472 17.29 33.04 -19.64
CA ARG A 472 16.51 33.91 -18.76
C ARG A 472 16.78 33.58 -17.30
N VAL A 473 16.90 34.62 -16.48
CA VAL A 473 17.03 34.52 -15.02
C VAL A 473 15.64 34.58 -14.40
N SER A 474 15.31 33.60 -13.54
CA SER A 474 14.07 33.56 -12.77
C SER A 474 14.24 34.19 -11.38
N ASP A 475 15.29 33.81 -10.67
CA ASP A 475 15.67 34.37 -9.36
C ASP A 475 17.16 34.74 -9.34
N GLN A 476 17.53 35.77 -8.57
CA GLN A 476 18.92 36.18 -8.34
C GLN A 476 19.12 36.68 -6.91
N VAL A 477 20.20 36.24 -6.26
CA VAL A 477 20.58 36.66 -4.90
C VAL A 477 22.10 36.68 -4.73
N THR A 478 22.63 37.60 -3.93
CA THR A 478 24.06 37.61 -3.58
C THR A 478 24.30 36.77 -2.33
N ILE A 479 25.22 35.81 -2.41
CA ILE A 479 25.68 35.00 -1.29
C ILE A 479 27.00 35.57 -0.77
N SER A 480 26.98 36.17 0.42
CA SER A 480 28.18 36.57 1.16
C SER A 480 28.58 35.51 2.16
N GLN A 481 29.82 34.99 2.06
CA GLN A 481 30.38 34.00 2.98
C GLN A 481 31.72 34.48 3.56
N VAL A 482 31.91 34.37 4.88
CA VAL A 482 33.15 34.79 5.55
C VAL A 482 34.35 34.02 4.97
N GLY A 483 35.35 34.76 4.49
CA GLY A 483 36.56 34.18 3.89
C GLY A 483 36.42 33.78 2.40
N ARG A 484 35.30 34.13 1.75
CA ARG A 484 35.10 33.94 0.30
C ARG A 484 34.66 35.28 -0.32
N PHE A 485 34.91 35.44 -1.62
CA PHE A 485 34.31 36.55 -2.37
C PHE A 485 32.79 36.36 -2.46
N ASP A 486 32.04 37.48 -2.47
CA ASP A 486 30.61 37.47 -2.74
C ASP A 486 30.33 36.81 -4.10
N ARG A 487 29.32 35.93 -4.13
CA ARG A 487 28.91 35.18 -5.32
C ARG A 487 27.51 35.60 -5.72
N GLN A 488 27.25 35.79 -7.01
CA GLN A 488 25.88 35.95 -7.48
C GLN A 488 25.30 34.55 -7.74
N ALA A 489 24.34 34.16 -6.92
CA ALA A 489 23.54 32.96 -7.12
C ALA A 489 22.34 33.31 -8.01
N VAL A 490 22.11 32.48 -9.01
CA VAL A 490 21.15 32.67 -10.09
C VAL A 490 20.37 31.38 -10.27
N ARG A 491 19.07 31.50 -10.47
CA ARG A 491 18.22 30.43 -10.96
C ARG A 491 17.79 30.77 -12.38
N PHE A 492 17.80 29.79 -13.27
CA PHE A 492 17.36 30.00 -14.65
C PHE A 492 15.86 29.71 -14.83
N ASP A 493 15.25 30.30 -15.84
CA ASP A 493 13.91 29.95 -16.34
C ASP A 493 14.06 28.81 -17.39
N LEU A 494 14.66 27.70 -16.94
CA LEU A 494 14.94 26.50 -17.71
C LEU A 494 14.55 25.28 -16.85
N ALA A 495 13.90 24.29 -17.46
CA ALA A 495 13.55 23.07 -16.74
C ALA A 495 14.78 22.22 -16.46
N GLY A 496 14.78 21.51 -15.33
CA GLY A 496 15.88 20.65 -14.90
C GLY A 496 17.12 21.37 -14.34
N THR A 497 17.20 22.71 -14.41
CA THR A 497 18.39 23.42 -13.91
C THR A 497 18.39 23.60 -12.40
N ARG A 498 19.57 23.43 -11.78
CA ARG A 498 19.84 23.78 -10.38
C ARG A 498 20.06 25.28 -10.20
N TRP A 499 20.42 25.67 -8.98
CA TRP A 499 20.96 27.01 -8.73
C TRP A 499 22.44 27.06 -9.16
N TRP A 500 22.84 28.19 -9.71
CA TRP A 500 24.19 28.43 -10.23
C TRP A 500 24.79 29.65 -9.55
N ALA A 501 25.99 29.52 -9.00
CA ALA A 501 26.76 30.63 -8.45
C ALA A 501 27.86 31.07 -9.43
N PHE A 502 28.00 32.38 -9.57
CA PHE A 502 29.06 33.02 -10.34
C PHE A 502 30.04 33.67 -9.37
N ALA A 503 31.22 33.05 -9.22
CA ALA A 503 32.25 33.48 -8.28
C ALA A 503 33.36 34.28 -9.01
N PRO A 504 33.72 35.48 -8.55
CA PRO A 504 34.74 36.33 -9.18
C PRO A 504 36.16 35.89 -8.77
N LEU A 505 36.53 34.66 -9.12
CA LEU A 505 37.84 34.08 -8.78
C LEU A 505 38.97 34.61 -9.67
N ASP A 506 38.67 34.91 -10.93
CA ASP A 506 39.59 35.49 -11.89
C ASP A 506 39.42 37.02 -11.99
N SER A 507 40.42 37.73 -12.51
CA SER A 507 40.38 39.21 -12.58
C SER A 507 39.29 39.73 -13.51
N ASP A 508 39.03 39.01 -14.60
CA ASP A 508 38.28 39.51 -15.76
C ASP A 508 36.94 38.77 -15.94
N THR A 509 36.84 37.54 -15.44
CA THR A 509 35.69 36.61 -15.62
C THR A 509 35.15 36.07 -14.30
N TYR A 510 33.90 35.60 -14.34
CA TYR A 510 33.31 34.77 -13.29
C TYR A 510 33.54 33.30 -13.60
N ARG A 511 33.80 32.49 -12.57
CA ARG A 511 33.70 31.04 -12.64
C ARG A 511 32.28 30.62 -12.23
N ALA A 512 31.62 29.83 -13.07
CA ALA A 512 30.33 29.22 -12.75
C ALA A 512 30.53 27.96 -11.87
N GLU A 513 29.65 27.75 -10.90
CA GLU A 513 29.60 26.53 -10.08
C GLU A 513 28.13 26.21 -9.74
N GLN A 514 27.71 24.95 -9.79
CA GLN A 514 26.40 24.53 -9.31
C GLN A 514 26.34 24.61 -7.78
N ILE A 515 25.21 25.03 -7.22
CA ILE A 515 24.97 25.13 -5.78
C ILE A 515 23.57 24.63 -5.38
N GLU A 516 23.43 24.30 -4.11
CA GLU A 516 22.12 24.09 -3.47
C GLU A 516 21.31 25.39 -3.38
N PRO A 517 19.97 25.33 -3.27
CA PRO A 517 19.12 26.50 -3.08
C PRO A 517 19.57 27.38 -1.90
N PRO A 518 19.73 28.71 -2.09
CA PRO A 518 20.12 29.62 -1.02
C PRO A 518 19.13 29.60 0.15
N PRO A 519 19.58 29.86 1.40
CA PRO A 519 18.68 29.96 2.55
C PRO A 519 17.55 30.99 2.32
N GLY A 520 16.31 30.60 2.63
CA GLY A 520 15.11 31.40 2.33
C GLY A 520 14.52 31.21 0.92
N TYR A 521 15.24 30.52 0.02
CA TYR A 521 14.75 30.12 -1.31
C TYR A 521 14.45 28.61 -1.42
N ALA A 522 14.71 27.84 -0.36
CA ALA A 522 14.08 26.54 -0.17
C ALA A 522 12.56 26.73 -0.02
N GLN A 523 11.75 25.88 -0.66
CA GLN A 523 10.28 25.99 -0.60
C GLN A 523 9.74 25.65 0.80
N GLU A 524 9.58 26.66 1.67
CA GLU A 524 8.85 26.52 2.94
C GLU A 524 7.33 26.42 2.69
N SER A 525 6.81 25.20 2.57
CA SER A 525 5.37 24.94 2.63
C SER A 525 4.84 25.08 4.07
N ARG A 526 4.49 26.30 4.49
CA ARG A 526 3.80 26.54 5.77
C ARG A 526 2.33 26.11 5.70
N SER A 527 2.08 24.81 5.75
CA SER A 527 0.77 24.26 6.06
C SER A 527 0.42 24.46 7.53
N VAL A 528 -0.87 24.68 7.83
CA VAL A 528 -1.39 24.49 9.19
C VAL A 528 -1.19 23.02 9.53
N ARG A 529 -0.42 22.73 10.59
CA ARG A 529 -0.13 21.35 10.98
C ARG A 529 -1.38 20.69 11.54
N VAL A 530 -1.94 19.80 10.74
CA VAL A 530 -2.97 18.85 11.16
C VAL A 530 -2.26 17.53 11.50
N LEU A 531 -2.55 16.96 12.66
CA LEU A 531 -2.01 15.67 13.10
C LEU A 531 -2.87 14.53 12.53
N SER A 532 -2.34 13.80 11.56
CA SER A 532 -2.84 12.47 11.15
C SER A 532 -2.29 11.37 12.04
N VAL A 533 -2.86 10.16 12.01
CA VAL A 533 -2.38 9.03 12.81
C VAL A 533 -0.90 8.73 12.49
N PRO A 534 0.01 8.66 13.47
CA PRO A 534 1.40 8.27 13.24
C PRO A 534 1.48 6.83 12.70
N PRO A 535 2.25 6.55 11.63
CA PRO A 535 2.43 5.18 11.13
C PRO A 535 2.90 4.20 12.22
N THR A 536 3.78 4.65 13.11
CA THR A 536 4.25 3.87 14.27
C THR A 536 3.14 3.46 15.23
N ALA A 537 2.07 4.25 15.35
CA ALA A 537 0.91 3.90 16.16
C ALA A 537 0.03 2.83 15.47
N VAL A 538 -0.16 2.96 14.15
CA VAL A 538 -0.87 1.98 13.32
C VAL A 538 -0.15 0.62 13.33
N ASP A 539 1.18 0.64 13.17
CA ASP A 539 2.01 -0.56 13.20
C ASP A 539 2.01 -1.23 14.58
N ALA A 540 2.07 -0.46 15.66
CA ALA A 540 1.97 -1.00 17.02
C ALA A 540 0.59 -1.62 17.28
N LEU A 541 -0.49 -0.95 16.85
CA LEU A 541 -1.86 -1.43 16.97
C LEU A 541 -2.03 -2.79 16.28
N PHE A 542 -1.65 -2.91 15.01
CA PHE A 542 -1.81 -4.16 14.26
C PHE A 542 -0.84 -5.28 14.68
N ARG A 543 0.25 -4.97 15.41
CA ARG A 543 1.06 -5.97 16.14
C ARG A 543 0.46 -6.38 17.49
N GLY A 544 -0.69 -5.82 17.88
CA GLY A 544 -1.33 -6.06 19.19
C GLY A 544 -0.71 -5.27 20.36
N ASP A 545 0.28 -4.40 20.11
CA ASP A 545 0.85 -3.51 21.12
C ASP A 545 -0.01 -2.26 21.30
N LEU A 546 -1.14 -2.45 21.99
CA LEU A 546 -2.10 -1.39 22.32
C LEU A 546 -1.47 -0.27 23.17
N SER A 547 -0.44 -0.59 23.97
CA SER A 547 0.21 0.37 24.85
C SER A 547 1.21 1.25 24.08
N GLY A 548 2.02 0.65 23.20
CA GLY A 548 2.89 1.37 22.28
C GLY A 548 2.10 2.24 21.29
N ALA A 549 0.97 1.73 20.77
CA ALA A 549 0.09 2.49 19.89
C ALA A 549 -0.48 3.75 20.56
N LEU A 550 -1.02 3.61 21.78
CA LEU A 550 -1.55 4.74 22.55
C LEU A 550 -0.44 5.72 22.96
N LEU A 551 0.74 5.21 23.36
CA LEU A 551 1.90 6.04 23.70
C LEU A 551 2.39 6.87 22.50
N ALA A 552 2.42 6.29 21.30
CA ALA A 552 2.82 7.00 20.08
C ALA A 552 1.84 8.15 19.75
N ILE A 553 0.53 7.92 19.91
CA ILE A 553 -0.51 8.94 19.74
C ILE A 553 -0.39 10.05 20.79
N ASP A 554 -0.32 9.70 22.08
CA ASP A 554 -0.29 10.69 23.17
C ASP A 554 1.04 11.48 23.20
N ASN A 555 2.16 10.89 22.75
CA ASN A 555 3.41 11.62 22.53
C ASN A 555 3.29 12.61 21.34
N THR A 556 2.67 12.20 20.23
CA THR A 556 2.46 13.07 19.06
C THR A 556 1.65 14.33 19.41
N LEU A 557 0.62 14.19 20.26
CA LEU A 557 -0.11 15.33 20.83
C LEU A 557 0.76 16.20 21.75
N ARG A 558 1.57 15.58 22.60
CA ARG A 558 2.42 16.29 23.57
C ARG A 558 3.52 17.11 22.90
N ASP A 559 4.09 16.58 21.82
CA ASP A 559 5.21 17.20 21.08
C ASP A 559 4.72 18.35 20.17
N GLN A 560 3.42 18.41 19.87
CA GLN A 560 2.80 19.45 19.03
C GLN A 560 1.58 20.10 19.71
N PRO A 561 1.77 20.79 20.86
CA PRO A 561 0.68 21.38 21.62
C PRO A 561 -0.04 22.47 20.81
N GLY A 562 -1.37 22.32 20.66
CA GLY A 562 -2.22 23.25 19.91
C GLY A 562 -2.35 22.94 18.40
N ALA A 563 -1.76 21.85 17.91
CA ALA A 563 -2.07 21.35 16.57
C ALA A 563 -3.51 20.80 16.50
N ILE A 564 -4.12 20.87 15.31
CA ILE A 564 -5.47 20.34 15.08
C ILE A 564 -5.36 18.84 14.79
N THR A 565 -6.13 17.99 15.45
CA THR A 565 -6.19 16.55 15.13
C THR A 565 -7.07 16.31 13.92
N ALA A 566 -6.61 15.48 12.98
CA ALA A 566 -7.46 14.97 11.92
C ALA A 566 -8.48 13.93 12.46
N PRO A 567 -9.59 13.65 11.75
CA PRO A 567 -10.65 12.79 12.25
C PRO A 567 -10.23 11.32 12.44
N ASP A 568 -9.30 10.82 11.62
CA ASP A 568 -8.63 9.52 11.75
C ASP A 568 -7.86 9.43 13.09
N PHE A 569 -7.10 10.47 13.43
CA PHE A 569 -6.32 10.56 14.66
C PHE A 569 -7.22 10.41 15.90
N SER A 570 -8.31 11.18 15.94
CA SER A 570 -9.29 11.10 17.03
C SER A 570 -9.98 9.74 17.08
N PHE A 571 -10.26 9.10 15.93
CA PHE A 571 -10.91 7.79 15.89
C PHE A 571 -10.01 6.68 16.44
N VAL A 572 -8.75 6.61 15.99
CA VAL A 572 -7.81 5.57 16.47
C VAL A 572 -7.54 5.74 17.97
N ARG A 573 -7.44 6.98 18.46
CA ARG A 573 -7.31 7.27 19.89
C ARG A 573 -8.55 6.86 20.69
N ALA A 574 -9.75 7.13 20.20
CA ALA A 574 -11.01 6.69 20.81
C ALA A 574 -11.12 5.15 20.86
N LEU A 575 -10.78 4.48 19.76
CA LEU A 575 -10.76 3.01 19.65
C LEU A 575 -9.78 2.39 20.65
N LEU A 576 -8.55 2.91 20.71
CA LEU A 576 -7.54 2.50 21.69
C LEU A 576 -8.04 2.64 23.13
N TYR A 577 -8.71 3.74 23.47
CA TYR A 577 -9.31 3.88 24.80
C TYR A 577 -10.44 2.86 25.05
N ASP A 578 -11.25 2.46 24.06
CA ASP A 578 -12.30 1.46 24.29
C ASP A 578 -11.71 0.05 24.47
N ILE A 579 -10.83 -0.38 23.57
CA ILE A 579 -10.22 -1.73 23.62
C ILE A 579 -9.24 -1.92 24.78
N THR A 580 -8.71 -0.83 25.36
CA THR A 580 -7.94 -0.86 26.62
C THR A 580 -8.81 -0.70 27.87
N GLY A 581 -10.14 -0.58 27.73
CA GLY A 581 -11.09 -0.51 28.85
C GLY A 581 -11.27 0.88 29.47
N GLN A 582 -10.65 1.92 28.92
CA GLN A 582 -10.78 3.32 29.33
C GLN A 582 -12.09 3.95 28.80
N ARG A 583 -13.21 3.26 29.04
CA ARG A 583 -14.54 3.53 28.47
C ARG A 583 -15.06 4.96 28.68
N GLY A 584 -14.65 5.63 29.76
CA GLY A 584 -14.98 7.04 30.01
C GLY A 584 -14.35 7.99 28.98
N LEU A 585 -13.08 7.79 28.67
CA LEU A 585 -12.33 8.58 27.68
C LEU A 585 -12.81 8.25 26.27
N ALA A 586 -12.88 6.96 25.91
CA ALA A 586 -13.36 6.51 24.61
C ALA A 586 -14.72 7.12 24.23
N ARG A 587 -15.68 7.11 25.18
CA ARG A 587 -17.00 7.73 24.98
C ARG A 587 -16.92 9.22 24.70
N SER A 588 -16.04 9.94 25.39
CA SER A 588 -15.84 11.38 25.22
C SER A 588 -15.22 11.70 23.86
N GLU A 589 -14.19 10.94 23.46
CA GLU A 589 -13.48 11.12 22.19
C GLU A 589 -14.38 10.77 20.99
N TYR A 590 -15.12 9.65 21.03
CA TYR A 590 -16.11 9.33 19.98
C TYR A 590 -17.21 10.38 19.88
N TYR A 591 -17.69 10.91 21.01
CA TYR A 591 -18.72 11.96 20.98
C TYR A 591 -18.19 13.27 20.41
N SER A 592 -16.97 13.69 20.76
CA SER A 592 -16.34 14.88 20.17
C SER A 592 -16.15 14.69 18.67
N LEU A 593 -15.54 13.58 18.24
CA LEU A 593 -15.34 13.27 16.83
C LEU A 593 -16.65 13.27 16.01
N TRP A 594 -17.74 12.72 16.56
CA TRP A 594 -19.06 12.78 15.93
C TRP A 594 -19.66 14.21 15.92
N SER A 595 -19.50 14.96 17.00
CA SER A 595 -19.94 16.36 17.12
C SER A 595 -19.22 17.28 16.13
N ASP A 596 -17.90 17.14 16.04
CA ASP A 596 -17.00 18.05 15.34
C ASP A 596 -16.88 17.72 13.85
N PHE A 597 -16.96 16.43 13.48
CA PHE A 597 -16.82 15.93 12.11
C PHE A 597 -17.99 15.04 11.62
N PRO A 598 -19.26 15.41 11.84
CA PRO A 598 -20.44 14.55 11.64
C PRO A 598 -20.62 13.99 10.23
N ALA A 599 -20.17 14.72 9.21
CA ALA A 599 -20.29 14.32 7.82
C ALA A 599 -19.20 13.33 7.34
N THR A 600 -18.09 13.24 8.08
CA THR A 600 -16.92 12.41 7.71
C THR A 600 -17.19 10.91 7.93
N LEU A 601 -16.36 10.06 7.33
CA LEU A 601 -16.34 8.62 7.61
C LEU A 601 -16.14 8.36 9.11
N TRP A 602 -15.09 8.96 9.66
CA TRP A 602 -14.68 8.82 11.07
C TRP A 602 -15.75 9.28 12.06
N GLY A 603 -16.43 10.40 11.78
CA GLY A 603 -17.56 10.87 12.59
C GLY A 603 -18.75 9.92 12.57
N LYS A 604 -19.08 9.32 11.43
CA LYS A 604 -20.15 8.31 11.30
C LYS A 604 -19.80 6.99 12.02
N LEU A 605 -18.54 6.56 11.94
CA LEU A 605 -18.05 5.40 12.68
C LEU A 605 -18.05 5.66 14.19
N ALA A 606 -17.63 6.84 14.63
CA ALA A 606 -17.72 7.25 16.04
C ALA A 606 -19.17 7.27 16.55
N ALA A 607 -20.11 7.76 15.74
CA ALA A 607 -21.53 7.69 16.04
C ALA A 607 -22.06 6.25 16.13
N ALA A 608 -21.56 5.34 15.29
CA ALA A 608 -21.89 3.91 15.36
C ALA A 608 -21.33 3.21 16.62
N HIS A 609 -20.28 3.75 17.25
CA HIS A 609 -19.77 3.28 18.54
C HIS A 609 -20.58 3.78 19.74
N LEU A 610 -21.56 4.65 19.52
CA LEU A 610 -22.41 5.21 20.55
C LEU A 610 -23.85 4.66 20.47
N GLU A 611 -24.50 4.66 21.63
CA GLU A 611 -25.90 4.27 21.81
C GLU A 611 -26.57 5.27 22.75
N ARG A 612 -27.77 5.74 22.39
CA ARG A 612 -28.54 6.67 23.23
C ARG A 612 -29.23 5.90 24.35
N ARG A 613 -29.17 6.44 25.57
CA ARG A 613 -29.78 5.90 26.79
C ARG A 613 -31.27 6.22 26.91
#